data_AF-A0A6I1VXW9-F1
#
_entry.id   AF-A0A6I1VXW9-F1
#
_cell.length_a   1.000
_cell.length_b   1.000
_cell.length_c   1.000
_cell.angle_alpha   90.00
_cell.angle_beta   90.00
_cell.angle_gamma   90.00
#
_symmetry.space_group_name_H-M   'P 1'
#
loop_
_entity.id
_entity.type
_entity.pdbx_description
1 polymer ?
#
loop_
_entity_poly.entity_id
_entity_poly.type
_entity_poly.pdbx_seq_one_letter_code
_entity_poly.pdbx_strand_id
1 'polypeptide(L)'
;VKPFQFEELEARLNALLRRSSGFTQSTIVAGGLVLDINRKQAVLDDKPLPLTAYEYRILEYLMRHHQQVVAKDRLMEQLYP
;
A
#
# COMPACT_ATOMS: atom_id res chain seq x y z
N VAL A 1 26.63 1.85 18.77
CA VAL A 1 25.83 0.65 19.11
C VAL A 1 24.56 1.13 19.83
N LYS A 2 23.39 0.83 19.24
CA LYS A 2 22.00 1.34 19.48
C LYS A 2 21.70 2.80 19.04
N PRO A 3 20.48 3.15 18.55
CA PRO A 3 19.30 2.32 18.28
C PRO A 3 19.00 2.18 16.78
N PHE A 4 18.35 1.08 16.45
CA PHE A 4 17.94 0.67 15.10
C PHE A 4 16.87 1.65 14.59
N GLN A 5 17.05 2.20 13.39
CA GLN A 5 16.04 3.05 12.77
C GLN A 5 14.81 2.19 12.47
N PHE A 6 13.61 2.70 12.78
CA PHE A 6 12.34 2.00 12.58
C PHE A 6 12.19 1.46 11.13
N GLU A 7 12.75 2.17 10.16
CA GLU A 7 12.83 1.77 8.74
C GLU A 7 13.59 0.47 8.52
N GLU A 8 14.67 0.20 9.26
CA GLU A 8 15.43 -1.03 9.10
C GLU A 8 14.65 -2.23 9.69
N LEU A 9 13.93 -2.00 10.78
CA LEU A 9 13.06 -3.00 11.38
C LEU A 9 11.88 -3.33 10.44
N GLU A 10 11.24 -2.31 9.86
CA GLU A 10 10.18 -2.46 8.87
C GLU A 10 10.69 -3.18 7.62
N ALA A 11 11.86 -2.77 7.09
CA ALA A 11 12.48 -3.39 5.93
C ALA A 11 12.84 -4.86 6.16
N ARG A 12 13.35 -5.19 7.35
CA ARG A 12 13.73 -6.57 7.72
C ARG A 12 12.50 -7.45 7.94
N LEU A 13 11.44 -6.91 8.52
CA LEU A 13 10.15 -7.58 8.66
C LEU A 13 9.53 -7.85 7.27
N ASN A 14 9.48 -6.83 6.41
CA ASN A 14 8.99 -6.95 5.03
C ASN A 14 9.82 -7.96 4.21
N ALA A 15 11.14 -7.95 4.37
CA ALA A 15 12.02 -8.92 3.70
C ALA A 15 11.78 -10.35 4.19
N LEU A 16 11.47 -10.53 5.48
CA LEU A 16 11.15 -11.84 6.07
C LEU A 16 9.81 -12.36 5.55
N LEU A 17 8.79 -11.50 5.51
CA LEU A 17 7.46 -11.80 4.97
C LEU A 17 7.52 -12.11 3.47
N ARG A 18 8.37 -11.42 2.70
CA ARG A 18 8.59 -11.69 1.27
C ARG A 18 9.23 -13.05 1.01
N ARG A 19 10.10 -13.52 1.92
CA ARG A 19 10.80 -14.80 1.78
C ARG A 19 9.92 -16.01 2.12
N SER A 20 8.99 -15.86 3.07
CA SER A 20 8.07 -16.93 3.43
C SER A 20 6.91 -17.10 2.45
N SER A 21 6.59 -16.07 1.67
CA SER A 21 5.37 -16.03 0.85
C SER A 21 5.57 -16.35 -0.63
N GLY A 22 6.81 -16.42 -1.14
CA GLY A 22 7.19 -17.06 -2.41
C GLY A 22 6.65 -16.42 -3.70
N PHE A 23 5.37 -16.11 -3.81
CA PHE A 23 4.69 -15.58 -5.00
C PHE A 23 3.28 -15.03 -4.65
N THR A 24 3.03 -14.51 -3.45
CA THR A 24 1.77 -13.77 -3.21
C THR A 24 1.86 -12.42 -3.90
N GLN A 25 1.21 -12.34 -5.05
CA GLN A 25 1.01 -11.13 -5.81
C GLN A 25 0.21 -10.14 -4.93
N SER A 26 0.90 -9.35 -4.11
CA SER A 26 0.32 -8.27 -3.30
C SER A 26 -0.01 -7.09 -4.23
N THR A 27 -0.75 -7.36 -5.29
CA THR A 27 -1.11 -6.39 -6.32
C THR A 27 -2.63 -6.29 -6.37
N ILE A 28 -3.17 -5.08 -6.24
CA ILE A 28 -4.60 -4.84 -6.44
C ILE A 28 -4.78 -4.21 -7.83
N VAL A 29 -5.65 -4.78 -8.64
CA VAL A 29 -5.93 -4.31 -10.00
C VAL A 29 -7.37 -3.80 -10.08
N ALA A 30 -7.54 -2.58 -10.60
CA ALA A 30 -8.82 -1.95 -10.87
C ALA A 30 -8.80 -1.28 -12.24
N GLY A 31 -9.24 -2.00 -13.28
CA GLY A 31 -9.14 -1.52 -14.66
C GLY A 31 -7.68 -1.31 -15.07
N GLY A 32 -7.34 -0.12 -15.58
CA GLY A 32 -5.96 0.27 -15.92
C GLY A 32 -5.08 0.60 -14.71
N LEU A 33 -5.64 0.66 -13.50
CA LEU A 33 -4.90 0.99 -12.28
C LEU A 33 -4.39 -0.28 -11.58
N VAL A 34 -3.10 -0.31 -11.31
CA VAL A 34 -2.39 -1.41 -10.66
C VAL A 34 -1.64 -0.88 -9.44
N LEU A 35 -1.90 -1.45 -8.27
CA LEU A 35 -1.27 -1.07 -7.01
C LEU A 35 -0.38 -2.19 -6.50
N ASP A 36 0.93 -1.99 -6.45
CA ASP A 36 1.88 -2.91 -5.81
C ASP A 36 2.02 -2.55 -4.33
N ILE A 37 1.40 -3.35 -3.47
CA ILE A 37 1.38 -3.14 -2.01
C ILE A 37 2.78 -3.32 -1.41
N ASN A 38 3.59 -4.22 -1.97
CA ASN A 38 4.94 -4.49 -1.46
C ASN A 38 5.87 -3.32 -1.77
N ARG A 39 5.72 -2.71 -2.96
CA ARG A 39 6.53 -1.56 -3.39
C ARG A 39 5.94 -0.22 -2.97
N LYS A 40 4.69 -0.20 -2.46
CA LYS A 40 3.91 1.02 -2.22
C LYS A 40 3.87 1.91 -3.47
N GLN A 41 3.60 1.31 -4.63
CA GLN A 41 3.61 1.98 -5.93
C GLN A 41 2.29 1.79 -6.67
N ALA A 42 1.87 2.81 -7.40
CA ALA A 42 0.71 2.78 -8.29
C ALA A 42 1.15 2.97 -9.75
N VAL A 43 0.50 2.27 -10.65
CA VAL A 43 0.68 2.37 -12.11
C VAL A 43 -0.70 2.51 -12.75
N LEU A 44 -0.86 3.49 -13.63
CA LEU A 44 -2.08 3.67 -14.42
C LEU A 44 -1.72 3.56 -15.90
N ASP A 45 -2.36 2.64 -16.62
CA ASP A 45 -2.13 2.41 -18.05
C ASP A 45 -0.62 2.27 -18.37
N ASP A 46 0.06 1.40 -17.63
CA ASP A 46 1.51 1.13 -17.71
C ASP A 46 2.43 2.33 -17.38
N LYS A 47 1.89 3.44 -16.86
CA LYS A 47 2.67 4.60 -16.42
C LYS A 47 2.73 4.70 -14.89
N PRO A 48 3.92 4.87 -14.30
CA PRO A 48 4.04 5.12 -12.86
C PRO A 48 3.23 6.36 -12.46
N LEU A 49 2.40 6.20 -11.43
CA LEU A 49 1.64 7.29 -10.86
C LEU A 49 2.35 7.76 -9.59
N PRO A 50 3.01 8.94 -9.61
CA PRO A 50 3.65 9.47 -8.41
C PRO A 50 2.57 9.89 -7.42
N LEU A 51 2.55 9.24 -6.26
CA LEU A 51 1.62 9.54 -5.17
C LEU A 51 2.43 9.91 -3.93
N THR A 52 1.92 10.87 -3.17
CA THR A 52 2.37 11.05 -1.78
C THR A 52 1.99 9.82 -0.95
N ALA A 53 2.65 9.65 0.19
CA ALA A 53 2.31 8.57 1.13
C ALA A 53 0.83 8.61 1.55
N TYR A 54 0.25 9.81 1.64
CA TYR A 54 -1.15 10.00 2.01
C TYR A 54 -2.10 9.54 0.89
N GLU A 55 -1.89 10.01 -0.34
CA GLU A 55 -2.70 9.63 -1.49
C GLU A 55 -2.63 8.12 -1.76
N TYR A 56 -1.44 7.52 -1.61
CA TYR A 56 -1.26 6.08 -1.71
C TYR A 56 -2.15 5.33 -0.70
N ARG A 57 -2.17 5.76 0.58
CA ARG A 57 -2.98 5.10 1.62
C ARG A 57 -4.48 5.21 1.35
N ILE A 58 -4.94 6.37 0.87
CA ILE A 58 -6.33 6.56 0.43
C ILE A 58 -6.64 5.57 -0.69
N LEU A 59 -5.80 5.54 -1.72
CA LEU A 59 -6.02 4.70 -2.89
C LEU A 59 -6.04 3.21 -2.53
N GLU A 60 -5.07 2.78 -1.73
CA GLU A 60 -5.01 1.41 -1.20
C GLU A 60 -6.30 1.06 -0.45
N TYR A 61 -6.75 1.95 0.45
CA TYR A 61 -7.97 1.72 1.22
C TYR A 61 -9.19 1.59 0.30
N LEU A 62 -9.38 2.50 -0.64
CA LEU A 62 -10.49 2.46 -1.59
C LEU A 62 -10.45 1.20 -2.46
N MET A 63 -9.27 0.81 -2.94
CA MET A 63 -9.11 -0.39 -3.78
C MET A 63 -9.35 -1.68 -2.99
N ARG A 64 -8.99 -1.73 -1.69
CA ARG A 64 -9.32 -2.85 -0.79
C ARG A 64 -10.81 -2.94 -0.47
N HIS A 65 -11.50 -1.80 -0.43
CA HIS A 65 -12.92 -1.70 -0.11
C HIS A 65 -13.81 -1.40 -1.34
N HIS A 66 -13.39 -1.81 -2.54
CA HIS A 66 -13.98 -1.40 -3.82
C HIS A 66 -15.48 -1.73 -4.01
N GLN A 67 -16.07 -2.57 -3.16
CA GLN A 67 -17.50 -2.92 -3.19
C GLN A 67 -18.36 -2.04 -2.25
N GLN A 68 -17.75 -1.09 -1.55
CA GLN A 68 -18.41 -0.25 -0.55
C GLN A 68 -18.22 1.23 -0.90
N VAL A 69 -19.28 2.02 -0.75
CA VAL A 69 -19.16 3.47 -0.77
C VAL A 69 -18.49 3.88 0.54
N VAL A 70 -17.23 4.29 0.47
CA VAL A 70 -16.48 4.78 1.62
C VAL A 70 -16.85 6.23 1.87
N ALA A 71 -17.50 6.51 2.99
CA ALA A 71 -17.78 7.88 3.43
C ALA A 71 -16.48 8.61 3.79
N LYS A 72 -16.43 9.92 3.50
CA LYS A 72 -15.25 10.76 3.78
C LYS A 72 -14.82 10.71 5.25
N ASP A 73 -15.77 10.72 6.17
CA ASP A 73 -15.48 10.71 7.62
C ASP A 73 -14.82 9.40 8.06
N ARG A 74 -15.31 8.26 7.55
CA ARG A 74 -14.70 6.94 7.76
C ARG A 74 -13.29 6.86 7.21
N LEU A 75 -13.04 7.47 6.05
CA LEU A 75 -11.72 7.51 5.45
C LEU A 75 -10.76 8.34 6.33
N MET A 76 -11.23 9.46 6.88
CA MET A 76 -10.45 10.28 7.80
C MET A 76 -10.13 9.54 9.11
N GLU A 77 -11.11 8.89 9.74
CA GLU A 77 -10.92 8.09 10.97
C GLU A 77 -9.93 6.92 10.79
N GLN A 78 -9.87 6.33 9.61
CA GLN A 78 -8.96 5.20 9.34
C GLN A 78 -7.55 5.65 8.93
N LEU A 79 -7.40 6.85 8.36
CA LEU A 79 -6.08 7.39 7.99
C LEU A 79 -5.43 8.20 9.11
N TYR A 80 -6.22 8.79 10.01
CA TYR A 80 -5.79 9.56 11.17
C TYR A 80 -6.33 8.92 12.47
N PRO A 81 -5.53 8.08 13.16
CA PRO A 81 -5.85 7.60 14.51
C PRO A 81 -5.69 8.69 15.58
#